data_AF-A0AAW2X6X4-F1
#
_entry.id   AF-A0AAW2X6X4-F1
#
_cell.length_a   1.000
_cell.length_b   1.000
_cell.length_c   1.000
_cell.angle_alpha   90.00
_cell.angle_beta   90.00
_cell.angle_gamma   90.00
#
_symmetry.space_group_name_H-M   'P 1'
#
loop_
_entity.id
_entity.type
_entity.pdbx_description
1 polymer ?
#
loop_
_entity_poly.entity_id
_entity_poly.type
_entity_poly.pdbx_seq_one_letter_code
_entity_poly.pdbx_strand_id
1 'polypeptide(L)'
;MCGLNTNENQLEVADSEDDDQGVEVTLSATVGSQIRTPQNRICLSECQSMQELIASIKMAGNLKTLDLSHNGFPREVTELLFSAWSSGARASVADSHTDGNIVHFSVQGNKCCGVKSCCRNI
;
A
#
# COMPACT_ATOMS: atom_id res chain seq x y z
N MET A 1 13.21 -2.33 -10.84
CA MET A 1 14.02 -3.53 -10.53
C MET A 1 14.89 -3.16 -9.34
N CYS A 2 14.64 -3.69 -8.15
CA CYS A 2 15.41 -3.34 -6.94
C CYS A 2 16.52 -4.37 -6.76
N GLY A 3 17.77 -3.97 -7.01
CA GLY A 3 18.96 -4.80 -6.85
C GLY A 3 19.49 -4.78 -5.41
N LEU A 4 19.88 -5.95 -4.92
CA LEU A 4 20.64 -6.12 -3.68
C LEU A 4 22.14 -5.97 -4.00
N ASN A 5 22.84 -5.10 -3.27
CA ASN A 5 24.29 -5.13 -3.21
C ASN A 5 24.72 -5.37 -1.77
N THR A 6 25.45 -6.46 -1.59
CA THR A 6 26.09 -6.92 -0.36
C THR A 6 27.48 -6.30 -0.31
N ASN A 7 27.76 -5.43 0.64
CA ASN A 7 29.11 -5.14 1.08
C ASN A 7 29.12 -4.55 2.50
N GLU A 8 29.62 -5.39 3.40
CA GLU A 8 30.12 -5.05 4.71
C GLU A 8 31.19 -3.96 4.59
N ASN A 9 31.10 -2.91 5.40
CA ASN A 9 32.26 -2.14 5.84
C ASN A 9 31.93 -1.52 7.20
N GLN A 10 32.54 -2.10 8.24
CA GLN A 10 32.85 -1.44 9.50
C GLN A 10 33.55 -0.11 9.22
N LEU A 11 33.25 0.98 9.92
CA LEU A 11 34.26 1.96 10.33
C LEU A 11 33.74 2.87 11.48
N GLU A 12 34.69 3.19 12.36
CA GLU A 12 34.65 3.79 13.70
C GLU A 12 34.25 5.27 13.80
N VAL A 13 34.01 5.67 15.06
CA VAL A 13 33.68 7.00 15.59
C VAL A 13 34.79 8.04 15.42
N ALA A 14 34.41 9.32 15.41
CA ALA A 14 35.27 10.41 15.83
C ALA A 14 34.48 11.37 16.74
N ASP A 15 35.00 11.58 17.95
CA ASP A 15 34.59 12.60 18.92
C ASP A 15 35.56 13.78 18.76
N SER A 16 35.02 14.97 18.50
CA SER A 16 35.78 16.22 18.58
C SER A 16 34.86 17.38 18.93
N GLU A 17 34.92 17.82 20.19
CA GLU A 17 34.55 19.16 20.65
C GLU A 17 35.46 20.21 20.00
N ASP A 18 34.88 21.25 19.40
CA ASP A 18 35.52 22.56 19.30
C ASP A 18 34.44 23.66 19.27
N ASP A 19 34.60 24.63 20.16
CA ASP A 19 33.69 25.73 20.45
C ASP A 19 34.36 27.00 19.90
N ASP A 20 33.75 27.69 18.94
CA ASP A 20 33.63 29.17 18.92
C ASP A 20 33.17 29.78 17.58
N GLN A 21 32.33 30.80 17.75
CA GLN A 21 32.13 32.00 16.91
C GLN A 21 31.54 31.88 15.49
N GLY A 22 30.23 32.13 15.44
CA GLY A 22 29.72 33.37 14.85
C GLY A 22 29.88 33.52 13.34
N VAL A 23 29.05 32.81 12.57
CA VAL A 23 28.67 33.23 11.21
C VAL A 23 27.17 32.99 11.03
N GLU A 24 26.45 34.07 10.74
CA GLU A 24 25.07 34.07 10.29
C GLU A 24 24.94 33.21 9.02
N VAL A 25 24.45 31.99 9.19
CA VAL A 25 24.04 31.10 8.09
C VAL A 25 22.60 30.69 8.35
N THR A 26 21.80 31.00 7.34
CA THR A 26 20.37 30.75 7.19
C THR A 26 19.92 29.44 7.85
N LEU A 27 19.21 29.56 8.97
CA LEU A 27 18.47 28.47 9.57
C LEU A 27 17.25 28.18 8.69
N SER A 28 17.28 27.05 8.01
CA SER A 28 16.38 25.95 8.40
C SER A 28 16.81 24.68 7.71
N ALA A 29 17.59 23.91 8.47
CA ALA A 29 17.70 22.48 8.31
C ALA A 29 16.32 21.85 8.18
N THR A 30 16.15 21.01 7.17
CA THR A 30 15.67 19.66 7.45
C THR A 30 16.45 18.73 6.55
N VAL A 31 17.62 18.36 7.04
CA VAL A 31 18.24 17.08 6.69
C VAL A 31 17.27 16.04 7.23
N GLY A 32 16.26 15.72 6.43
CA GLY A 32 15.54 14.47 6.56
C GLY A 32 16.51 13.39 6.13
N SER A 33 17.49 13.09 6.99
CA SER A 33 18.22 11.84 6.97
C SER A 33 17.15 10.78 6.96
N GLN A 34 16.85 10.30 5.76
CA GLN A 34 15.90 9.23 5.58
C GLN A 34 16.67 8.00 6.00
N ILE A 35 16.73 7.82 7.31
CA ILE A 35 17.00 6.54 7.95
C ILE A 35 15.89 5.65 7.42
N ARG A 36 16.16 5.03 6.26
CA ARG A 36 15.34 3.99 5.69
C ARG A 36 15.55 2.79 6.60
N THR A 37 14.76 2.74 7.66
CA THR A 37 14.57 1.50 8.40
C THR A 37 14.14 0.43 7.40
N PRO A 38 14.60 -0.82 7.52
CA PRO A 38 14.21 -1.90 6.63
C PRO A 38 12.82 -2.41 7.04
N GLN A 39 11.84 -1.51 7.15
CA GLN A 39 10.45 -1.90 7.00
C GLN A 39 10.12 -1.66 5.54
N ASN A 40 9.94 -2.78 4.83
CA ASN A 40 9.51 -2.91 3.45
C ASN A 40 8.18 -2.17 3.21
N ARG A 41 8.19 -0.83 3.28
CA ARG A 41 7.03 0.00 2.97
C ARG A 41 6.80 -0.14 1.49
N ILE A 42 5.73 -0.83 1.14
CA ILE A 42 5.30 -0.98 -0.24
C ILE A 42 5.06 0.42 -0.77
N CYS A 43 5.92 0.86 -1.70
CA CYS A 43 5.82 2.20 -2.28
C CYS A 43 4.73 2.20 -3.36
N LEU A 44 3.47 2.10 -2.92
CA LEU A 44 2.31 2.02 -3.82
C LEU A 44 2.12 3.29 -4.64
N SER A 45 2.59 4.43 -4.13
CA SER A 45 2.57 5.72 -4.84
C SER A 45 3.56 5.80 -6.01
N GLU A 46 4.60 4.98 -6.03
CA GLU A 46 5.59 4.95 -7.11
C GLU A 46 5.30 3.83 -8.14
N CYS A 47 4.35 2.94 -7.84
CA CYS A 47 3.97 1.86 -8.73
C CYS A 47 2.82 2.27 -9.64
N GLN A 48 3.14 2.70 -10.87
CA GLN A 48 2.16 3.13 -11.87
C GLN A 48 1.03 2.12 -12.09
N SER A 49 1.35 0.83 -12.22
CA SER A 49 0.34 -0.21 -12.45
C SER A 49 -0.65 -0.35 -11.29
N MET A 50 -0.20 -0.13 -10.04
CA MET A 50 -1.09 -0.15 -8.89
C MET A 50 -2.00 1.08 -8.87
N GLN A 51 -1.48 2.25 -9.24
CA GLN A 51 -2.29 3.47 -9.37
C GLN A 51 -3.36 3.33 -10.44
N GLU A 52 -3.00 2.78 -11.60
CA GLU A 52 -3.94 2.50 -12.69
C GLU A 52 -5.02 1.50 -12.25
N LEU A 53 -4.65 0.41 -11.58
CA LEU A 53 -5.60 -0.55 -11.04
C LEU A 53 -6.59 0.10 -10.06
N ILE A 54 -6.08 0.91 -9.12
CA ILE A 54 -6.91 1.65 -8.16
C ILE A 54 -7.89 2.58 -8.89
N ALA A 55 -7.42 3.31 -9.91
CA ALA A 55 -8.26 4.20 -10.70
C ALA A 55 -9.32 3.42 -11.49
N SER A 56 -8.95 2.31 -12.15
CA SER A 56 -9.88 1.45 -12.87
C SER A 56 -10.96 0.88 -11.95
N ILE A 57 -10.61 0.42 -10.75
CA ILE A 57 -11.57 -0.06 -9.75
C ILE A 57 -12.55 1.04 -9.34
N LYS A 58 -12.07 2.27 -9.15
CA LYS A 58 -12.95 3.42 -8.83
C LYS A 58 -13.92 3.73 -9.97
N MET A 59 -13.43 3.72 -11.21
CA MET A 59 -14.23 4.06 -12.40
C MET A 59 -15.21 2.97 -12.81
N ALA A 60 -15.00 1.72 -12.40
CA ALA A 60 -15.86 0.59 -12.75
C ALA A 60 -17.23 0.60 -12.02
N GLY A 61 -18.06 1.61 -12.31
CA GLY A 61 -19.35 1.86 -11.65
C GLY A 61 -20.41 0.76 -11.85
N ASN A 62 -20.27 -0.03 -12.92
CA ASN A 62 -21.20 -1.11 -13.25
C ASN A 62 -20.82 -2.47 -12.66
N LEU A 63 -19.58 -2.66 -12.18
CA LEU A 63 -19.17 -3.90 -11.54
C LEU A 63 -19.91 -4.10 -10.22
N LYS A 64 -20.43 -5.31 -10.02
CA LYS A 64 -21.13 -5.71 -8.78
C LYS A 64 -20.31 -6.65 -7.90
N THR A 65 -19.34 -7.33 -8.50
CA THR A 65 -18.42 -8.25 -7.83
C THR A 65 -17.04 -8.14 -8.48
N LEU A 66 -15.98 -8.24 -7.68
CA LEU A 66 -14.59 -8.29 -8.12
C LEU A 66 -13.86 -9.35 -7.30
N ASP A 67 -13.18 -10.27 -7.99
CA ASP A 67 -12.38 -11.33 -7.38
C ASP A 67 -10.90 -11.03 -7.60
N LEU A 68 -10.17 -10.86 -6.51
CA LEU A 68 -8.72 -10.59 -6.47
C LEU A 68 -7.96 -11.72 -5.76
N SER A 69 -8.60 -12.87 -5.55
CA SER A 69 -8.01 -13.99 -4.83
C SER A 69 -6.73 -14.50 -5.52
N HIS A 70 -5.78 -14.97 -4.72
CA HIS A 70 -4.52 -15.57 -5.17
C HIS A 70 -3.59 -14.65 -5.99
N ASN A 71 -3.76 -13.32 -5.89
CA ASN A 71 -2.83 -12.36 -6.49
C ASN A 71 -1.60 -12.05 -5.61
N GLY A 72 -1.55 -12.62 -4.39
CA GLY A 72 -0.44 -12.39 -3.46
C GLY A 72 -0.40 -10.97 -2.90
N PHE A 73 -1.51 -10.24 -2.95
CA PHE A 73 -1.59 -8.91 -2.36
C PHE A 73 -1.47 -8.99 -0.84
N PRO A 74 -0.57 -8.20 -0.23
CA PRO A 74 -0.53 -8.06 1.21
C PRO A 74 -1.77 -7.31 1.69
N ARG A 75 -2.08 -7.45 2.98
CA ARG A 75 -3.31 -6.92 3.59
C ARG A 75 -3.50 -5.43 3.32
N GLU A 76 -2.43 -4.64 3.43
CA GLU A 76 -2.44 -3.19 3.25
C GLU A 76 -2.85 -2.80 1.82
N VAL A 77 -2.44 -3.60 0.83
CA VAL A 77 -2.84 -3.42 -0.57
C VAL A 77 -4.30 -3.80 -0.76
N THR A 78 -4.74 -4.92 -0.18
CA THR A 78 -6.16 -5.32 -0.23
C THR A 78 -7.08 -4.26 0.39
N GLU A 79 -6.69 -3.67 1.51
CA GLU A 79 -7.43 -2.58 2.16
C GLU A 79 -7.49 -1.32 1.28
N LEU A 80 -6.38 -0.97 0.63
CA LEU A 80 -6.35 0.16 -0.31
C LEU A 80 -7.26 -0.08 -1.52
N LEU A 81 -7.23 -1.29 -2.09
CA LEU A 81 -8.10 -1.68 -3.20
C LEU A 81 -9.57 -1.71 -2.76
N PHE A 82 -9.87 -2.12 -1.53
CA PHE A 82 -11.22 -2.07 -0.97
C PHE A 82 -11.69 -0.63 -0.74
N SER A 83 -10.81 0.27 -0.30
CA SER A 83 -11.11 1.70 -0.20
C SER A 83 -11.42 2.31 -1.58
N ALA A 84 -10.66 1.93 -2.61
CA ALA A 84 -10.95 2.27 -4.00
C ALA A 84 -12.30 1.70 -4.47
N TRP A 85 -12.61 0.45 -4.08
CA TRP A 85 -13.90 -0.17 -4.34
C TRP A 85 -15.06 0.58 -3.64
N SER A 86 -14.86 1.02 -2.41
CA SER A 86 -15.89 1.67 -1.60
C SER A 86 -16.16 3.12 -2.00
N SER A 87 -15.14 3.83 -2.49
CA SER A 87 -15.22 5.24 -2.93
C SER A 87 -15.50 5.40 -4.44
N GLY A 88 -15.68 4.31 -5.17
CA GLY A 88 -15.89 4.34 -6.61
C GLY A 88 -17.28 4.80 -7.03
N ALA A 89 -17.52 4.86 -8.34
CA ALA A 89 -18.77 5.36 -8.95
C ALA A 89 -20.02 4.48 -8.74
N ARG A 90 -19.94 3.45 -7.87
CA ARG A 90 -21.06 2.53 -7.59
C ARG A 90 -22.05 3.20 -6.64
N ALA A 91 -23.33 3.21 -7.00
CA ALA A 91 -24.41 3.75 -6.17
C ALA A 91 -24.89 2.78 -5.07
N SER A 92 -24.00 1.97 -4.49
CA SER A 92 -24.34 0.89 -3.57
C SER A 92 -23.27 0.70 -2.51
N VAL A 93 -23.68 0.30 -1.31
CA VAL A 93 -22.77 0.02 -0.19
C VAL A 93 -21.80 -1.08 -0.59
N ALA A 94 -20.51 -0.88 -0.36
CA ALA A 94 -19.47 -1.86 -0.61
C ALA A 94 -19.43 -2.92 0.51
N ASP A 95 -19.06 -4.14 0.13
CA ASP A 95 -18.85 -5.27 1.03
C ASP A 95 -17.59 -6.04 0.61
N SER A 96 -16.96 -6.75 1.55
CA SER A 96 -15.76 -7.53 1.28
C SER A 96 -15.74 -8.85 2.04
N HIS A 97 -15.16 -9.86 1.40
CA HIS A 97 -14.82 -11.13 2.01
C HIS A 97 -13.33 -11.37 1.83
N THR A 98 -12.62 -11.41 2.95
CA THR A 98 -11.17 -11.66 2.98
C THR A 98 -10.88 -12.81 3.92
N ASP A 99 -10.35 -13.91 3.38
CA ASP A 99 -9.93 -15.08 4.16
C ASP A 99 -8.63 -15.65 3.56
N GLY A 100 -7.50 -15.43 4.25
CA GLY A 100 -6.17 -15.75 3.74
C GLY A 100 -5.89 -15.07 2.39
N ASN A 101 -5.72 -15.88 1.35
CA ASN A 101 -5.50 -15.41 -0.03
C ASN A 101 -6.80 -15.22 -0.83
N ILE A 102 -7.96 -15.42 -0.22
CA ILE A 102 -9.26 -15.14 -0.83
C ILE A 102 -9.58 -13.67 -0.60
N VAL A 103 -9.84 -12.94 -1.68
CA VAL A 103 -10.19 -11.51 -1.65
C VAL A 103 -11.31 -11.26 -2.65
N HIS A 104 -12.51 -11.02 -2.12
CA HIS A 104 -13.67 -10.65 -2.93
C HIS A 104 -14.21 -9.30 -2.48
N PHE A 105 -14.52 -8.44 -3.44
CA PHE A 105 -15.31 -7.24 -3.20
C PHE A 105 -16.66 -7.39 -3.88
N SER A 106 -17.69 -6.94 -3.19
CA SER A 106 -19.05 -6.95 -3.70
C SER A 106 -19.78 -5.68 -3.30
N VAL A 107 -20.99 -5.54 -3.79
CA VAL A 107 -21.92 -4.52 -3.31
C VAL A 107 -23.02 -5.19 -2.50
N GLN A 108 -23.56 -4.48 -1.51
CA GLN A 108 -24.63 -4.96 -0.65
C GLN A 108 -25.82 -5.43 -1.49
N GLY A 109 -26.39 -6.58 -1.09
CA GLY A 109 -27.41 -7.29 -1.87
C GLY A 109 -26.83 -8.45 -2.70
N ASN A 110 -25.52 -8.46 -2.97
CA ASN A 110 -24.84 -9.62 -3.51
C ASN A 110 -24.22 -10.43 -2.38
N LYS A 111 -24.52 -11.73 -2.30
CA LYS A 111 -23.91 -12.66 -1.33
C LYS A 111 -22.46 -12.95 -1.71
N CYS A 112 -21.55 -11.97 -1.52
CA CYS A 112 -20.16 -12.07 -2.01
C CYS A 112 -20.15 -12.53 -3.50
N CYS A 113 -19.14 -13.25 -3.99
CA CYS A 113 -19.11 -13.79 -5.34
C CYS A 113 -20.24 -14.79 -5.66
N GLY A 114 -21.01 -15.28 -4.66
CA GLY A 114 -22.17 -16.17 -4.81
C GLY A 114 -21.92 -17.54 -5.46
N VAL A 115 -20.72 -17.75 -6.01
CA VAL A 115 -20.35 -18.87 -6.88
C VAL A 115 -19.40 -19.83 -6.17
N LYS A 116 -18.39 -19.29 -5.48
CA LYS A 116 -17.37 -20.09 -4.77
C LYS A 116 -17.86 -20.58 -3.41
N SER A 117 -17.35 -21.73 -2.99
CA SER A 117 -17.67 -22.35 -1.70
C SER A 117 -17.38 -21.44 -0.51
N CYS A 118 -16.34 -20.60 -0.59
CA CYS A 118 -15.98 -19.64 0.46
C CYS A 118 -17.08 -18.59 0.77
N CYS A 119 -18.07 -18.43 -0.11
CA CYS A 119 -19.14 -17.45 0.01
C CYS A 119 -20.54 -18.06 -0.05
N ARG A 120 -20.66 -19.38 0.12
CA ARG A 120 -21.96 -20.04 0.31
C ARG A 120 -22.34 -19.92 1.78
N ASN A 121 -23.54 -19.39 2.06
CA ASN A 121 -24.15 -19.57 3.37
C ASN A 121 -24.41 -21.07 3.55
N ILE A 122 -23.73 -21.69 4.51
CA ILE A 122 -24.12 -22.98 5.06
C ILE A 122 -25.36 -22.75 5.93
#